data_AF-A0A1S8KPU2-F1
#
_entry.id   AF-A0A1S8KPU2-F1
#
_cell.length_a   1.000
_cell.length_b   1.000
_cell.length_c   1.000
_cell.angle_alpha   90.00
_cell.angle_beta   90.00
_cell.angle_gamma   90.00
#
_symmetry.space_group_name_H-M   'P 1'
#
loop_
_entity.id
_entity.type
_entity.pdbx_description
1 polymer ?
#
loop_
_entity_poly.entity_id
_entity_poly.type
_entity_poly.pdbx_seq_one_letter_code
_entity_poly.pdbx_strand_id
1 'polypeptide(L)' 'MSRNGNGLDNSLMENFFGLLKQEMYDGQDKVSFNDFRRRIENYIHFYNNDRIKVKLSGLSPVNYRKQATQSHA' A
#
# COMPACT_ATOMS: atom_id res chain seq x y z
N MET A 1 0.54 6.64 23.97
CA MET A 1 2.01 6.61 23.83
C MET A 1 2.35 5.66 22.70
N SER A 2 2.89 6.17 21.59
CA SER A 2 3.40 5.33 20.51
C SER A 2 4.62 4.56 21.01
N ARG A 3 4.68 3.26 20.76
CA ARG A 3 5.87 2.45 21.00
C ARG A 3 7.05 3.08 20.25
N ASN A 4 8.25 3.11 20.84
CA ASN A 4 9.46 3.53 20.12
C ASN A 4 9.52 2.76 18.80
N GLY A 5 9.56 3.49 17.68
CA GLY A 5 9.49 2.91 16.35
C GLY A 5 10.69 2.00 16.10
N ASN A 6 10.43 0.76 15.71
CA ASN A 6 11.46 -0.09 15.13
C ASN A 6 11.73 0.44 13.70
N GLY A 7 12.98 0.74 13.35
CA GLY A 7 13.33 1.32 12.04
C GLY A 7 12.86 0.49 10.84
N LEU A 8 12.67 -0.82 11.05
CA LEU A 8 12.09 -1.74 10.06
C LEU A 8 10.63 -1.43 9.73
N ASP A 9 9.80 -1.12 10.73
CA ASP A 9 8.39 -0.79 10.50
C ASP A 9 8.26 0.61 9.88
N ASN A 10 9.10 1.54 10.33
CA ASN A 10 9.12 2.91 9.81
C ASN A 10 9.51 2.94 8.32
N SER A 11 10.57 2.23 7.94
CA SER A 11 11.04 2.19 6.55
C SER A 11 10.02 1.59 5.57
N LEU A 12 9.26 0.57 5.99
CA LEU A 12 8.18 0.00 5.17
C LEU A 12 7.03 0.99 4.96
N MET A 13 6.64 1.71 6.01
CA MET A 13 5.59 2.72 5.92
C MET A 13 6.04 3.94 5.11
N GLU A 14 7.28 4.38 5.28
CA GLU A 14 7.87 5.44 4.45
C GLU A 14 7.86 5.07 2.97
N ASN A 15 8.23 3.83 2.63
CA ASN A 15 8.16 3.34 1.25
C ASN A 15 6.72 3.37 0.71
N PHE A 16 5.75 2.89 1.49
CA PHE A 16 4.34 2.94 1.10
C PHE A 16 3.87 4.38 0.83
N PHE A 17 4.16 5.32 1.73
CA PHE A 17 3.77 6.72 1.54
C PHE A 17 4.49 7.41 0.39
N GLY A 18 5.75 7.03 0.11
CA GLY A 18 6.48 7.48 -1.06
C GLY A 18 5.78 7.06 -2.36
N LEU A 19 5.42 5.78 -2.47
CA LEU A 19 4.69 5.23 -3.61
C LEU A 19 3.31 5.86 -3.76
N LEU A 20 2.55 5.97 -2.65
CA LEU A 20 1.23 6.60 -2.62
C LEU A 20 1.29 8.02 -3.22
N LYS A 21 2.23 8.84 -2.74
CA LYS A 21 2.38 10.21 -3.23
C LYS A 21 2.80 10.24 -4.69
N GLN A 22 3.78 9.43 -5.10
CA GLN A 22 4.27 9.40 -6.48
C GLN A 22 3.20 8.93 -7.47
N GLU A 23 2.46 7.87 -7.13
CA GLU A 23 1.46 7.25 -8.00
C GLU A 23 0.13 8.03 -8.01
N MET A 24 -0.21 8.74 -6.92
CA MET A 24 -1.40 9.61 -6.88
C MET A 24 -1.17 11.02 -7.43
N TYR A 25 0.09 11.49 -7.47
CA TYR A 25 0.43 12.84 -7.94
C TYR A 25 0.53 12.87 -9.45
N ASP A 26 -0.62 12.95 -10.11
CA ASP A 26 -0.76 13.01 -11.56
C ASP A 26 -1.08 14.43 -12.06
N GLY A 27 -0.32 15.43 -11.60
CA GLY A 27 -0.48 16.83 -12.04
C GLY A 27 -1.89 17.43 -11.88
N GLN A 28 -2.76 16.80 -11.07
CA GLN A 28 -4.18 17.08 -11.00
C GLN A 28 -4.46 18.38 -10.25
N ASP A 29 -5.50 19.09 -10.68
CA ASP A 29 -6.06 20.25 -9.99
C ASP A 29 -6.51 19.92 -8.55
N LYS A 30 -6.67 20.96 -7.75
CA LYS A 30 -7.18 20.87 -6.37
C LYS A 30 -8.52 20.13 -6.36
N VAL A 31 -8.54 18.94 -5.76
CA VAL A 31 -9.76 18.13 -5.58
C VAL A 31 -10.45 18.45 -4.26
N SER A 32 -11.75 18.15 -4.17
CA SER A 32 -12.46 18.23 -2.89
C SER A 32 -11.89 17.22 -1.90
N PHE A 33 -12.07 17.48 -0.60
CA PHE A 33 -11.63 16.54 0.44
C PHE A 33 -12.29 15.15 0.30
N ASN A 34 -13.57 15.10 -0.11
CA ASN A 34 -14.28 13.84 -0.31
C ASN A 34 -13.70 13.05 -1.48
N ASP A 35 -13.36 13.71 -2.58
CA ASP A 35 -12.71 13.07 -3.72
C ASP A 35 -11.31 12.59 -3.35
N PHE A 36 -10.56 13.39 -2.58
CA PHE A 36 -9.24 13.00 -2.08
C PHE A 36 -9.32 11.75 -1.20
N ARG A 37 -10.26 11.71 -0.25
CA ARG A 37 -10.50 10.54 0.60
C ARG A 37 -10.82 9.30 -0.25
N ARG A 38 -11.74 9.41 -1.21
CA ARG A 38 -12.11 8.29 -2.10
C ARG A 38 -10.91 7.79 -2.90
N ARG A 39 -10.06 8.70 -3.40
CA ARG A 39 -8.83 8.33 -4.12
C ARG A 39 -7.86 7.56 -3.23
N ILE A 40 -7.67 7.98 -1.98
CA ILE A 40 -6.84 7.25 -1.01
C ILE A 40 -7.40 5.86 -0.75
N GLU A 41 -8.70 5.74 -0.47
CA GLU A 41 -9.37 4.46 -0.20
C GLU A 41 -9.21 3.49 -1.38
N ASN A 42 -9.42 3.98 -2.60
CA ASN A 42 -9.24 3.20 -3.83
C ASN A 42 -7.78 2.77 -4.01
N TYR A 43 -6.82 3.66 -3.75
CA TYR A 43 -5.40 3.31 -3.83
C TYR A 43 -5.02 2.24 -2.81
N ILE A 44 -5.51 2.34 -1.58
CA ILE A 44 -5.25 1.33 -0.53
C ILE A 44 -5.82 -0.04 -0.95
N HIS A 45 -7.03 -0.07 -1.53
CA HIS A 45 -7.61 -1.29 -2.06
C HIS A 45 -6.72 -1.88 -3.16
N PHE A 46 -6.38 -1.08 -4.16
CA PHE A 46 -5.51 -1.48 -5.27
C PHE A 46 -4.17 -2.02 -4.75
N TYR A 47 -3.50 -1.28 -3.86
CA TYR A 47 -2.20 -1.66 -3.33
C TYR A 47 -2.22 -3.03 -2.64
N ASN A 48 -3.29 -3.33 -1.89
CA ASN A 48 -3.39 -4.56 -1.10
C ASN A 48 -3.91 -5.76 -1.89
N ASN A 49 -4.87 -5.55 -2.79
CA ASN A 49 -5.62 -6.63 -3.43
C ASN A 49 -5.21 -6.86 -4.90
N ASP A 50 -4.83 -5.80 -5.61
CA ASP A 50 -4.74 -5.83 -7.07
C ASP A 50 -3.31 -5.55 -7.59
N ARG A 51 -2.45 -4.95 -6.77
CA ARG A 51 -1.09 -4.56 -7.17
C ARG A 51 -0.24 -5.78 -7.46
N ILE A 52 0.19 -5.90 -8.72
CA ILE A 52 1.12 -6.91 -9.18
C ILE A 52 2.52 -6.58 -8.66
N LYS A 53 3.10 -7.47 -7.85
CA LYS A 53 4.51 -7.36 -7.41
C LYS A 53 5.32 -8.50 -7.98
N VAL A 54 6.27 -8.18 -8.86
CA VAL A 54 7.18 -9.17 -9.49
C VAL A 54 7.97 -9.96 -8.44
N LYS A 55 8.42 -9.29 -7.37
CA LYS A 55 9.10 -9.95 -6.23
C LYS A 55 8.22 -10.97 -5.48
N LEU A 56 6.90 -10.88 -5.64
CA LEU A 56 5.91 -11.79 -5.05
C LEU A 56 5.31 -12.72 -6.11
N SER A 57 6.05 -13.05 -7.17
CA SER A 57 5.57 -13.87 -8.29
C SER A 57 4.31 -13.31 -8.97
N GLY A 58 4.17 -11.98 -8.98
CA GLY A 58 3.01 -11.29 -9.54
C GLY A 58 1.80 -11.22 -8.61
N LEU A 59 1.90 -11.74 -7.38
CA LEU A 59 0.80 -11.70 -6.41
C LEU A 59 0.66 -10.32 -5.76
N SER A 60 -0.58 -10.01 -5.39
CA SER A 60 -0.87 -8.90 -4.49
C SER A 60 -0.45 -9.21 -3.05
N PRO A 61 -0.19 -8.20 -2.21
CA PRO A 61 0.21 -8.41 -0.82
C PRO A 61 -0.72 -9.34 -0.05
N VAL A 62 -2.04 -9.21 -0.23
CA VAL A 62 -3.03 -10.08 0.40
C VAL A 62 -2.92 -11.52 -0.11
N ASN A 63 -2.80 -11.72 -1.42
CA ASN A 63 -2.68 -13.06 -1.99
C ASN A 63 -1.38 -13.75 -1.59
N TYR A 64 -0.27 -13.02 -1.55
CA TYR A 64 1.00 -13.53 -1.04
C TYR A 64 0.89 -13.98 0.43
N ARG A 65 0.22 -13.18 1.28
CA ARG A 65 -0.01 -13.54 2.69
C ARG A 65 -0.87 -14.79 2.85
N LYS A 66 -1.92 -14.92 2.04
CA LYS A 66 -2.79 -16.12 2.03
C LYS A 66 -1.99 -17.36 1.63
N GLN A 67 -1.20 -17.28 0.57
CA GLN A 67 -0.35 -18.39 0.11
C GLN A 67 0.64 -18.81 1.21
N ALA A 68 1.36 -17.86 1.80
CA ALA A 68 2.31 -18.14 2.87
C ALA A 68 1.65 -18.84 4.07
N THR A 69 0.43 -18.43 4.43
CA THR A 69 -0.30 -19.04 5.56
C THR A 69 -0.79 -20.45 5.22
N GLN A 70 -1.16 -20.71 3.96
CA GLN A 70 -1.60 -22.03 3.50
C GLN A 70 -0.44 -23.02 3.31
N SER A 71 0.75 -22.55 2.96
CA SER A 71 1.96 -23.40 2.81
C SER A 71 2.61 -23.79 4.14
N HIS A 72 2.18 -23.20 5.25
CA HIS A 72 2.67 -23.49 6.60
C HIS A 72 1.68 -24.34 7.44
N ALA A 73 0.61 -24.84 6.82
CA ALA A 73 -0.34 -25.80 7.39
C ALA A 73 -0.07 -27.19 6.81
#